data_AF-A0A8S4PKI8-F1
#
_entry.id   AF-A0A8S4PKI8-F1
#
_cell.length_a   1.000
_cell.length_b   1.000
_cell.length_c   1.000
_cell.angle_alpha   90.00
_cell.angle_beta   90.00
_cell.angle_gamma   90.00
#
_symmetry.space_group_name_H-M   'P 1'
#
loop_
_entity.id
_entity.type
_entity.pdbx_description
1 polymer ?
#
loop_
_entity_poly.entity_id
_entity_poly.type
_entity_poly.pdbx_seq_one_letter_code
_entity_poly.pdbx_strand_id
1 'polypeptide(L)'
;MLTYPIVEENFEQQATNNRIFEKLEKSSMNLNPVQQVPVATISTEENKEMPPVRFGKRGRGKNVGDFCLADIPKYQGEWPQVARVIKTDPITTTVQWYKGSMTKTWKPCNKRTGRTIAAWTEMIQTDSIFYYFNLTPMNNLPKDAKDAAYKYSEEFL
;
A
#
# COMPACT_ATOMS: atom_id res chain seq x y z
N MET A 1 15.76 -36.09 50.28
CA MET A 1 14.67 -35.11 50.45
C MET A 1 15.32 -33.77 50.77
N LEU A 2 15.26 -32.83 49.83
CA LEU A 2 15.78 -31.47 49.97
C LEU A 2 14.67 -30.53 49.48
N THR A 3 14.08 -29.80 50.42
CA THR A 3 13.08 -28.76 50.20
C THR A 3 13.78 -27.45 49.87
N TYR A 4 13.41 -26.82 48.75
CA TYR A 4 13.81 -25.46 48.39
C TYR A 4 12.58 -24.53 48.44
N PRO A 5 12.76 -23.27 48.89
CA PRO A 5 11.66 -22.37 49.21
C PRO A 5 11.02 -21.69 47.98
N ILE A 6 9.73 -21.42 48.15
CA ILE A 6 8.86 -20.65 47.25
C ILE A 6 9.33 -19.19 47.27
N VAL A 7 9.60 -18.62 46.09
CA VAL A 7 9.82 -17.19 45.90
C VAL A 7 8.50 -16.59 45.43
N GLU A 8 7.83 -15.87 46.34
CA GLU A 8 6.74 -14.96 46.05
C GLU A 8 7.34 -13.67 45.47
N GLU A 9 7.12 -13.40 44.19
CA GLU A 9 7.39 -12.07 43.64
C GLU A 9 6.49 -11.79 42.42
N ASN A 10 5.92 -10.58 42.42
CA ASN A 10 5.27 -9.87 41.31
C ASN A 10 3.75 -9.99 41.15
N PHE A 11 3.00 -9.44 42.11
CA PHE A 11 1.59 -9.06 41.93
C PHE A 11 1.32 -7.54 41.91
N GLU A 12 2.35 -6.70 41.83
CA GLU A 12 2.20 -5.24 41.97
C GLU A 12 2.15 -4.44 40.65
N GLN A 13 2.26 -5.09 39.48
CA GLN A 13 2.30 -4.38 38.18
C GLN A 13 0.96 -4.26 37.43
N GLN A 14 -0.15 -4.74 38.02
CA GLN A 14 -1.47 -4.63 37.39
C GLN A 14 -2.34 -3.45 37.89
N ALA A 15 -1.91 -2.72 38.93
CA ALA A 15 -2.72 -1.66 39.55
C ALA A 15 -2.56 -0.26 38.92
N THR A 16 -1.54 -0.03 38.09
CA THR A 16 -1.25 1.29 37.51
C THR A 16 -1.94 1.57 36.17
N ASN A 17 -2.37 0.54 35.44
CA ASN A 17 -2.99 0.73 34.13
C ASN A 17 -4.49 1.11 34.19
N ASN A 18 -5.19 0.79 35.28
CA ASN A 18 -6.62 1.09 35.41
C ASN A 18 -6.92 2.53 35.88
N ARG A 19 -5.91 3.31 36.29
CA ARG A 19 -6.12 4.67 36.83
C ARG A 19 -6.05 5.79 35.78
N ILE A 20 -5.63 5.47 34.55
CA ILE A 20 -5.51 6.43 33.45
C ILE A 20 -6.82 6.52 32.64
N PHE A 21 -7.65 5.48 32.65
CA PHE A 21 -8.88 5.44 31.86
C PHE A 21 -10.10 6.12 32.51
N GLU A 22 -10.15 6.33 33.82
CA GLU A 22 -11.30 7.00 34.48
C GLU A 22 -11.23 8.54 34.50
N LYS A 23 -10.11 9.14 34.10
CA LYS A 23 -9.90 10.59 34.23
C LYS A 23 -10.29 11.42 33.00
N LEU A 24 -10.81 10.78 31.95
CA LEU A 24 -11.18 11.43 30.68
C LEU A 24 -12.69 11.52 30.40
N GLU A 25 -13.55 10.84 31.18
CA GLU A 25 -15.00 10.83 30.91
C GLU A 25 -15.84 11.86 31.70
N LYS A 26 -15.24 12.63 32.62
CA LYS A 26 -16.00 13.52 33.52
C LYS A 26 -15.94 15.01 33.17
N SER A 27 -15.52 15.39 31.97
CA SER A 27 -15.49 16.80 31.59
C SER A 27 -15.91 17.02 30.15
N SER A 28 -17.22 16.96 29.87
CA SER A 28 -17.91 17.96 29.04
C SER A 28 -19.40 17.58 28.88
N MET A 29 -20.23 17.96 29.86
CA MET A 29 -21.65 18.21 29.61
C MET A 29 -21.90 19.68 29.91
N ASN A 30 -21.95 20.50 28.87
CA ASN A 30 -22.60 21.80 28.92
C ASN A 30 -23.07 22.17 27.50
N LEU A 31 -24.32 21.84 27.20
CA LEU A 31 -25.00 22.23 25.96
C LEU A 31 -25.71 23.57 26.19
N ASN A 32 -25.19 24.63 25.60
CA ASN A 32 -25.95 25.86 25.35
C ASN A 32 -26.63 25.74 23.97
N PRO A 33 -27.92 26.06 23.80
CA PRO A 33 -28.55 26.11 22.50
C PRO A 33 -28.36 27.51 21.88
N VAL A 34 -27.41 27.66 20.95
CA VAL A 34 -27.27 28.89 20.17
C VAL A 34 -27.19 28.56 18.68
N GLN A 35 -28.25 28.96 17.98
CA GLN A 35 -28.40 29.29 16.56
C GLN A 35 -27.79 28.34 15.52
N GLN A 36 -28.71 27.61 14.86
CA GLN A 36 -28.48 26.90 13.60
C GLN A 36 -28.05 27.89 12.50
N VAL A 37 -26.80 27.80 12.08
CA VAL A 37 -26.36 28.25 10.75
C VAL A 37 -26.68 27.15 9.73
N PRO A 38 -27.19 27.49 8.53
CA PRO A 38 -27.51 26.48 7.51
C PRO A 38 -26.22 25.78 7.06
N VAL A 39 -26.17 24.48 7.34
CA VAL A 39 -25.15 23.56 6.82
C VAL A 39 -25.28 23.57 5.30
N ALA A 40 -24.28 24.14 4.62
CA ALA A 40 -24.11 23.93 3.20
C ALA A 40 -23.96 22.42 2.98
N THR A 41 -24.89 21.85 2.23
CA THR A 41 -24.84 20.47 1.77
C THR A 41 -23.52 20.27 1.04
N ILE A 42 -22.55 19.65 1.73
CA ILE A 42 -21.37 19.07 1.09
C ILE A 42 -21.94 17.91 0.28
N SER A 43 -22.18 18.16 -1.00
CA SER A 43 -22.36 17.13 -2.00
C SER A 43 -21.24 16.14 -1.83
N THR A 44 -21.60 14.93 -1.43
CA THR A 44 -20.76 13.74 -1.45
C THR A 44 -20.21 13.61 -2.87
N GLU A 45 -19.01 14.12 -3.10
CA GLU A 45 -18.24 13.74 -4.27
C GLU A 45 -18.09 12.23 -4.18
N GLU A 46 -18.71 11.54 -5.14
CA GLU A 46 -18.50 10.12 -5.38
C GLU A 46 -16.99 9.88 -5.42
N ASN A 47 -16.45 9.26 -4.38
CA ASN A 47 -15.23 8.49 -4.52
C ASN A 47 -15.52 7.49 -5.63
N LYS A 48 -15.04 7.79 -6.84
CA LYS A 48 -14.94 6.81 -7.91
C LYS A 48 -13.94 5.78 -7.43
N GLU A 49 -14.40 4.82 -6.63
CA GLU A 49 -13.67 3.60 -6.34
C GLU A 49 -13.26 3.04 -7.69
N MET A 50 -11.95 3.10 -7.99
CA MET A 50 -11.44 2.50 -9.21
C MET A 50 -11.81 1.02 -9.14
N PRO A 51 -12.63 0.51 -10.08
CA PRO A 51 -12.96 -0.90 -10.08
C PRO A 51 -11.65 -1.67 -10.25
N PRO A 52 -11.45 -2.80 -9.56
CA PRO A 52 -10.27 -3.63 -9.79
C PRO A 52 -10.30 -4.03 -11.26
N VAL A 53 -9.38 -3.49 -12.05
CA VAL A 53 -9.36 -3.71 -13.50
C VAL A 53 -8.89 -5.14 -13.74
N ARG A 54 -9.84 -6.07 -13.76
CA ARG A 54 -9.59 -7.48 -14.04
C ARG A 54 -9.40 -7.65 -15.54
N PHE A 55 -8.23 -7.27 -16.04
CA PHE A 55 -7.86 -7.56 -17.41
C PHE A 55 -7.73 -9.07 -17.62
N GLY A 56 -8.59 -9.58 -18.50
CA GLY A 56 -8.44 -10.79 -19.32
C GLY A 56 -7.73 -12.00 -18.71
N LYS A 57 -8.48 -13.10 -18.58
CA LYS A 57 -8.02 -14.48 -18.34
C LYS A 57 -6.64 -14.77 -18.99
N ARG A 58 -5.54 -14.54 -18.25
CA ARG A 58 -4.16 -15.04 -18.42
C ARG A 58 -3.12 -14.32 -17.54
N GLY A 59 -3.52 -13.39 -16.67
CA GLY A 59 -2.65 -12.92 -15.58
C GLY A 59 -2.26 -14.09 -14.67
N ARG A 60 -0.96 -14.38 -14.56
CA ARG A 60 -0.46 -15.30 -13.52
C ARG A 60 -0.86 -14.76 -12.15
N GLY A 61 -1.09 -15.64 -11.19
CA GLY A 61 -1.40 -15.24 -9.82
C GLY A 61 -0.30 -14.35 -9.22
N LYS A 62 -0.66 -13.51 -8.24
CA LYS A 62 0.24 -12.62 -7.49
C LYS A 62 1.35 -13.43 -6.79
N ASN A 63 2.47 -13.69 -7.48
CA ASN A 63 3.61 -14.38 -6.90
C ASN A 63 4.77 -13.42 -6.60
N VAL A 64 5.54 -13.74 -5.57
CA VAL A 64 6.82 -13.06 -5.32
C VAL A 64 7.76 -13.33 -6.49
N GLY A 65 8.39 -12.27 -7.00
CA GLY A 65 9.31 -12.33 -8.12
C GLY A 65 8.72 -11.93 -9.46
N ASP A 66 7.39 -11.96 -9.62
CA ASP A 66 6.70 -11.48 -10.82
C ASP A 66 6.82 -9.94 -10.94
N PHE A 67 6.66 -9.44 -12.16
CA PHE A 67 6.55 -8.02 -12.45
C PHE A 67 5.09 -7.57 -12.44
N CYS A 68 4.87 -6.28 -12.20
CA CYS A 68 3.56 -5.68 -12.21
C CYS A 68 3.54 -4.27 -12.81
N LEU A 69 2.35 -3.88 -13.28
CA LEU A 69 2.00 -2.50 -13.56
C LEU A 69 1.20 -1.96 -12.38
N ALA A 70 1.62 -0.81 -11.86
CA ALA A 70 0.96 -0.15 -10.75
C ALA A 70 0.63 1.30 -11.12
N ASP A 71 -0.57 1.72 -10.73
CA ASP A 71 -0.93 3.13 -10.68
C ASP A 71 -0.88 3.60 -9.23
N ILE A 72 -0.01 4.56 -8.96
CA ILE A 72 0.17 5.10 -7.62
C ILE A 72 -0.31 6.54 -7.64
N PRO A 73 -1.23 6.95 -6.76
CA PRO A 73 -1.79 8.31 -6.76
C PRO A 73 -0.74 9.43 -6.73
N LYS A 74 0.41 9.21 -6.07
CA LYS A 74 1.49 10.20 -6.04
C LYS A 74 2.20 10.43 -7.40
N TYR A 75 1.96 9.54 -8.36
CA TYR A 75 2.47 9.59 -9.74
C TYR A 75 1.31 9.70 -10.75
N GLN A 76 0.13 10.14 -10.30
CA GLN A 76 -1.05 10.27 -11.14
C GLN A 76 -0.79 11.18 -12.34
N GLY A 77 -1.39 10.85 -13.50
CA GLY A 77 -1.17 11.56 -14.75
C GLY A 77 0.07 11.11 -15.51
N GLU A 78 0.89 10.23 -14.92
CA GLU A 78 2.01 9.59 -15.60
C GLU A 78 1.64 8.18 -16.10
N TRP A 79 2.44 7.69 -17.04
CA TRP A 79 2.34 6.32 -17.53
C TRP A 79 2.46 5.30 -16.37
N PRO A 80 1.71 4.18 -16.38
CA PRO A 80 1.75 3.19 -15.31
C PRO A 80 3.15 2.71 -14.94
N GLN A 81 3.47 2.63 -13.65
CA GLN A 81 4.82 2.32 -13.21
C GLN A 81 5.08 0.81 -13.23
N VAL A 82 6.28 0.40 -13.65
CA VAL A 82 6.69 -1.01 -13.66
C VAL A 82 7.49 -1.34 -12.40
N ALA A 83 7.11 -2.41 -11.73
CA ALA A 83 7.81 -2.90 -10.55
C ALA A 83 7.93 -4.42 -10.53
N ARG A 84 8.81 -4.93 -9.67
CA ARG A 84 8.92 -6.36 -9.33
C ARG A 84 8.40 -6.59 -7.92
N VAL A 85 7.55 -7.60 -7.74
CA VAL A 85 7.01 -8.00 -6.44
C VAL A 85 8.11 -8.64 -5.59
N ILE A 86 8.38 -8.07 -4.42
CA ILE A 86 9.37 -8.58 -3.46
C ILE A 86 8.69 -9.30 -2.29
N LYS A 87 7.58 -8.76 -1.82
CA LYS A 87 6.78 -9.35 -0.75
C LYS A 87 5.31 -9.04 -0.98
N THR A 88 4.47 -10.02 -0.71
CA THR A 88 3.02 -9.91 -0.80
C THR A 88 2.43 -10.05 0.59
N ASP A 89 1.65 -9.06 1.01
CA ASP A 89 0.73 -9.13 2.14
C ASP A 89 -0.71 -8.96 1.61
N PRO A 90 -1.76 -9.20 2.42
CA PRO A 90 -3.15 -9.10 1.96
C PRO A 90 -3.54 -7.68 1.54
N ILE A 91 -3.10 -6.68 2.29
CA ILE A 91 -3.44 -5.26 2.06
C ILE A 91 -2.31 -4.59 1.28
N THR A 92 -1.06 -4.84 1.65
CA THR A 92 0.09 -4.16 1.05
C THR A 92 0.96 -5.09 0.23
N THR A 93 1.74 -4.52 -0.69
CA THR A 93 2.74 -5.24 -1.48
C THR A 93 4.03 -4.44 -1.48
N THR A 94 5.14 -5.09 -1.14
CA THR A 94 6.46 -4.48 -1.29
C THR A 94 6.98 -4.75 -2.68
N VAL A 95 7.34 -3.69 -3.40
CA VAL A 95 7.80 -3.74 -4.77
C VAL A 95 9.18 -3.11 -4.92
N GLN A 96 9.92 -3.54 -5.94
CA GLN A 96 11.15 -2.91 -6.41
C GLN A 96 10.86 -2.18 -7.73
N TRP A 97 11.14 -0.89 -7.81
CA TRP A 97 10.85 -0.09 -9.01
C TRP A 97 11.85 -0.34 -10.13
N TYR A 98 11.37 -0.29 -11.38
CA TYR A 98 12.19 -0.41 -12.59
C TYR A 98 11.98 0.82 -13.47
N LYS A 99 13.01 1.20 -14.23
CA LYS A 99 12.94 2.23 -15.26
C LYS A 99 13.24 1.65 -16.63
N GLY A 100 12.51 2.10 -17.63
CA GLY A 100 12.61 1.62 -19.00
C GLY A 100 11.65 2.37 -19.90
N SER A 101 11.32 1.78 -21.04
CA SER A 101 10.24 2.27 -21.89
C SER A 101 9.53 1.10 -22.57
N MET A 102 8.45 1.38 -23.30
CA MET A 102 7.74 0.37 -24.09
C MET A 102 8.62 -0.39 -25.09
N THR A 103 9.71 0.23 -25.55
CA THR A 103 10.61 -0.30 -26.58
C THR A 103 12.00 -0.63 -26.06
N LYS A 104 12.34 -0.23 -24.84
CA LYS A 104 13.66 -0.42 -24.24
C LYS A 104 13.61 -1.36 -23.05
N THR A 105 14.78 -1.90 -22.74
CA THR A 105 15.00 -2.77 -21.59
C THR A 105 14.70 -2.05 -20.28
N TRP A 106 14.00 -2.75 -19.39
CA TRP A 106 13.70 -2.33 -18.03
C TRP A 106 14.84 -2.73 -17.10
N LYS A 107 15.31 -1.78 -16.30
CA LYS A 107 16.40 -1.97 -15.35
C LYS A 107 15.97 -1.54 -13.95
N PRO A 108 16.50 -2.16 -12.88
CA PRO A 108 16.18 -1.76 -11.52
C PRO A 108 16.50 -0.29 -11.28
N CYS A 109 15.58 0.41 -10.63
CA CYS A 109 15.85 1.72 -10.05
C CYS A 109 16.64 1.52 -8.76
N ASN A 110 17.65 2.37 -8.56
CA ASN A 110 18.42 2.39 -7.33
C ASN A 110 18.24 3.74 -6.64
N LYS A 111 18.17 3.71 -5.31
CA LYS A 111 18.15 4.89 -4.45
C LYS A 111 19.42 4.91 -3.61
N ARG A 112 20.02 6.09 -3.46
CA ARG A 112 21.14 6.29 -2.54
C ARG A 112 20.57 6.54 -1.14
N THR A 113 21.06 5.77 -0.17
CA THR A 113 20.73 5.94 1.26
C THR A 113 22.04 6.14 2.01
N GLY A 114 22.38 7.39 2.31
CA GLY A 114 23.70 7.74 2.84
C GLY A 114 24.81 7.39 1.86
N ARG A 115 25.72 6.47 2.25
CA ARG A 115 26.85 6.02 1.42
C ARG A 115 26.55 4.81 0.54
N THR A 116 25.41 4.13 0.76
CA THR A 116 25.06 2.92 0.03
C THR A 116 24.11 3.22 -1.13
N ILE A 117 24.25 2.47 -2.22
CA ILE A 117 23.30 2.45 -3.33
C ILE A 117 22.58 1.11 -3.24
N ALA A 118 21.26 1.17 -3.07
CA ALA A 118 20.41 -0.01 -2.97
C ALA A 118 19.27 0.06 -3.98
N ALA A 119 18.68 -1.10 -4.27
CA ALA A 119 17.44 -1.18 -5.03
C ALA A 119 16.36 -0.27 -4.40
N TRP A 120 15.71 0.55 -5.20
CA TRP A 120 14.59 1.34 -4.72
C TRP A 120 13.39 0.43 -4.54
N THR A 121 13.08 0.16 -3.28
CA THR A 121 11.91 -0.60 -2.86
C THR A 121 10.91 0.32 -2.15
N GLU A 122 9.64 -0.03 -2.25
CA GLU A 122 8.54 0.70 -1.63
C GLU A 122 7.39 -0.24 -1.29
N MET A 123 6.65 0.09 -0.23
CA MET A 123 5.41 -0.58 0.12
C MET A 123 4.23 0.20 -0.47
N ILE A 124 3.42 -0.47 -1.27
CA ILE A 124 2.24 0.10 -1.92
C ILE A 124 0.97 -0.67 -1.53
N GLN A 125 -0.20 -0.07 -1.75
CA GLN A 125 -1.46 -0.80 -1.63
C GLN A 125 -1.54 -1.87 -2.71
N THR A 126 -2.04 -3.05 -2.37
CA THR A 126 -2.20 -4.14 -3.35
C THR A 126 -3.12 -3.74 -4.49
N ASP A 127 -4.18 -2.99 -4.18
CA ASP A 127 -5.19 -2.56 -5.16
C ASP A 127 -4.66 -1.53 -6.16
N SER A 128 -3.52 -0.90 -5.88
CA SER A 128 -2.79 -0.07 -6.86
C SER A 128 -2.19 -0.88 -8.00
N ILE A 129 -2.12 -2.21 -7.89
CA ILE A 129 -1.59 -3.10 -8.93
C ILE A 129 -2.73 -3.61 -9.79
N PHE A 130 -2.68 -3.32 -11.10
CA PHE A 130 -3.74 -3.69 -12.03
C PHE A 130 -3.32 -4.76 -13.07
N TYR A 131 -2.04 -5.11 -13.15
CA TYR A 131 -1.56 -6.17 -14.06
C TYR A 131 -0.30 -6.85 -13.54
N TYR A 132 -0.19 -8.17 -13.70
CA TYR A 132 1.00 -8.97 -13.39
C TYR A 132 1.56 -9.64 -14.64
N PHE A 133 2.88 -9.68 -14.76
CA PHE A 133 3.58 -10.24 -15.92
C PHE A 133 5.01 -10.68 -15.58
N ASN A 134 5.72 -11.22 -16.56
CA ASN A 134 7.18 -11.40 -16.50
C ASN A 134 7.81 -10.65 -17.66
N LEU A 135 8.97 -10.03 -17.43
CA LEU A 135 9.74 -9.47 -18.54
C LEU A 135 10.15 -10.59 -19.50
N THR A 136 10.35 -10.22 -20.76
CA THR A 136 10.96 -11.13 -21.74
C THR A 136 12.41 -11.45 -21.35
N PRO A 137 13.05 -12.49 -21.92
CA PRO A 137 14.47 -12.78 -21.65
C PRO A 137 15.42 -11.61 -21.91
N MET A 138 15.04 -10.66 -22.77
CA MET A 138 15.79 -9.42 -23.03
C MET A 138 15.42 -8.27 -22.07
N ASN A 139 14.73 -8.57 -20.97
CA ASN A 139 14.23 -7.64 -19.98
C ASN A 139 13.32 -6.54 -20.57
N ASN A 140 12.55 -6.85 -21.61
CA ASN A 140 11.57 -5.94 -22.21
C ASN A 140 10.15 -6.27 -21.73
N LEU A 141 9.22 -5.31 -21.84
CA LEU A 141 7.79 -5.57 -21.64
C LEU A 141 7.27 -6.57 -22.68
N PRO A 142 6.55 -7.62 -22.26
CA PRO A 142 5.84 -8.50 -23.19
C PRO A 142 4.65 -7.77 -23.82
N LYS A 143 4.15 -8.28 -24.96
CA LYS A 143 3.11 -7.60 -25.75
C LYS A 143 1.84 -7.34 -24.94
N ASP A 144 1.36 -8.34 -24.22
CA ASP A 144 0.19 -8.29 -23.37
C ASP A 144 0.28 -7.23 -22.25
N ALA A 145 1.46 -7.07 -21.64
CA ALA A 145 1.67 -6.01 -20.65
C ALA A 145 1.65 -4.61 -21.30
N LYS A 146 2.15 -4.47 -22.53
CA LYS A 146 2.04 -3.19 -23.27
C LYS A 146 0.58 -2.88 -23.59
N ASP A 147 -0.15 -3.87 -24.09
CA ASP A 147 -1.57 -3.74 -24.42
C ASP A 147 -2.38 -3.35 -23.17
N ALA A 148 -2.10 -3.98 -22.01
CA ALA A 148 -2.72 -3.62 -20.73
C ALA A 148 -2.40 -2.19 -20.29
N ALA A 149 -1.14 -1.77 -20.41
CA ALA A 149 -0.73 -0.40 -20.09
C ALA A 149 -1.38 0.64 -21.01
N TYR A 150 -1.46 0.40 -22.32
CA TYR A 150 -2.15 1.30 -23.25
C TYR A 150 -3.63 1.41 -22.94
N LYS A 151 -4.30 0.27 -22.74
CA LYS A 151 -5.71 0.25 -22.39
C LYS A 151 -5.99 1.01 -21.10
N TYR A 152 -5.12 0.86 -20.10
CA TYR A 152 -5.22 1.62 -18.86
C TYR A 152 -5.07 3.13 -19.10
N SER A 153 -4.08 3.54 -19.90
CA SER A 153 -3.87 4.94 -20.24
C SER A 153 -5.03 5.56 -21.03
N GLU A 154 -5.73 4.79 -21.87
CA GLU A 154 -6.91 5.28 -22.60
C GLU A 154 -8.15 5.42 -21.70
N GLU A 155 -8.26 4.61 -20.64
CA GLU A 155 -9.44 4.58 -19.77
C GLU A 155 -9.34 5.53 -18.56
N PHE A 156 -8.12 5.83 -18.08
CA PHE A 156 -7.92 6.45 -16.76
C PHE A 156 -6.95 7.65 -16.71
N LEU A 157 -6.21 7.94 -17.79
CA LEU A 157 -5.35 9.13 -17.89
C LEU A 157 -5.95 10.14 -18.86
#